data_AF-A0A1F4Q013-F1
#
_entry.id   AF-A0A1F4Q013-F1
#
_cell.length_a   1.000
_cell.length_b   1.000
_cell.length_c   1.000
_cell.angle_alpha   90.00
_cell.angle_beta   90.00
_cell.angle_gamma   90.00
#
_symmetry.space_group_name_H-M   'P 1'
#
loop_
_entity.id
_entity.type
_entity.pdbx_description
1 polymer ?
#
loop_
_entity_poly.entity_id
_entity_poly.type
_entity_poly.pdbx_seq_one_letter_code
_entity_poly.pdbx_strand_id
1 'polypeptide(L)'
;MSVVTSIIGLVLLLSFPTLSSFKEQIYLESASKQLVSDLRTTQIKAVCLGEEQSFQADDKRFIFSRTGNPPPGGSGTEIISGKTGSRRVIVSSVGRVRIE
;
A
#
# COMPACT_ATOMS: atom_id res chain seq x y z
N MET A 1 -7.87 43.92 19.48
CA MET A 1 -8.44 42.75 18.77
C MET A 1 -7.63 42.37 17.52
N SER A 2 -7.13 43.34 16.73
CA SER A 2 -6.47 43.12 15.42
C SER A 2 -5.14 42.37 15.46
N VAL A 3 -4.35 42.53 16.54
CA VAL A 3 -3.03 41.86 16.67
C VAL A 3 -3.21 40.37 16.97
N VAL A 4 -4.20 40.03 17.81
CA VAL A 4 -4.50 38.64 18.18
C VAL A 4 -5.00 37.87 16.96
N THR A 5 -5.87 38.47 16.14
CA THR A 5 -6.34 37.85 14.90
C THR A 5 -5.21 37.63 13.88
N SER A 6 -4.23 38.53 13.82
CA SER A 6 -3.05 38.38 12.95
C SER A 6 -2.14 37.23 13.39
N ILE A 7 -1.89 37.09 14.69
CA ILE A 7 -1.07 36.01 15.25
C ILE A 7 -1.76 34.65 15.04
N ILE A 8 -3.07 34.57 15.29
CA ILE A 8 -3.84 33.33 15.08
C ILE A 8 -3.83 32.94 13.59
N GLY A 9 -3.96 33.91 12.68
CA GLY A 9 -3.88 33.67 11.23
C GLY A 9 -2.52 33.11 10.79
N LEU A 10 -1.42 33.63 11.34
CA LEU A 10 -0.07 33.15 11.04
C LEU A 10 0.16 31.72 11.53
N VAL A 11 -0.28 31.40 12.75
CA VAL A 11 -0.15 30.05 13.33
C VAL A 11 -0.97 29.02 12.53
N LEU A 12 -2.16 29.41 12.06
CA LEU A 12 -2.99 28.56 11.21
C LEU A 12 -2.31 28.29 9.86
N LEU A 13 -1.72 29.30 9.21
CA LEU A 13 -1.01 29.14 7.93
C LEU A 13 0.17 28.16 8.03
N LEU A 14 0.89 28.15 9.16
CA LEU A 14 1.97 27.19 9.41
C LEU A 14 1.47 25.76 9.68
N SER A 15 0.22 25.61 10.11
CA SER A 15 -0.36 24.31 10.47
C SER A 15 -0.89 23.55 9.25
N PHE A 16 -1.45 24.24 8.25
CA PHE A 16 -2.02 23.61 7.04
C PHE A 16 -1.10 22.62 6.28
N PRO A 17 0.20 22.89 6.03
CA PRO A 17 1.05 21.96 5.29
C PRO A 17 1.23 20.61 6.02
N THR A 18 1.13 20.59 7.35
CA THR A 18 1.26 19.36 8.13
C THR A 18 0.03 18.45 8.01
N LEU A 19 -1.18 19.02 7.94
CA LEU A 19 -2.42 18.25 7.77
C LEU A 19 -2.50 17.57 6.40
N SER A 20 -2.07 18.26 5.34
CA SER A 20 -2.04 17.67 4.00
C SER A 20 -1.15 16.43 3.95
N SER A 21 0.02 16.52 4.59
CA SER A 21 0.98 15.43 4.63
C SER A 21 0.46 14.23 5.43
N PHE A 22 -0.25 14.49 6.52
CA PHE A 22 -0.88 13.46 7.33
C PHE A 22 -1.97 12.70 6.57
N LYS A 23 -2.81 13.41 5.81
CA LYS A 23 -3.88 12.78 5.00
C LYS A 23 -3.31 11.86 3.93
N GLU A 24 -2.24 12.29 3.25
CA GLU A 24 -1.56 11.45 2.26
C GLU A 24 -0.93 10.21 2.88
N GLN A 25 -0.33 10.34 4.06
CA GLN A 25 0.23 9.20 4.78
C GLN A 25 -0.83 8.15 5.16
N ILE A 26 -2.01 8.61 5.60
CA ILE A 26 -3.16 7.73 5.86
C ILE A 26 -3.60 7.04 4.56
N TYR A 27 -3.67 7.77 3.46
CA TYR A 27 -4.05 7.21 2.17
C TYR A 27 -3.07 6.13 1.70
N LEU A 28 -1.76 6.40 1.76
CA LEU A 28 -0.71 5.43 1.45
C LEU A 28 -0.79 4.19 2.33
N GLU A 29 -1.04 4.38 3.62
CA GLU A 29 -1.21 3.26 4.54
C GLU A 29 -2.44 2.41 4.19
N SER A 30 -3.59 3.05 3.94
CA SER A 30 -4.81 2.35 3.55
C SER A 30 -4.63 1.59 2.24
N ALA A 31 -4.05 2.22 1.22
CA ALA A 31 -3.78 1.60 -0.07
C ALA A 31 -2.86 0.38 0.08
N SER A 32 -1.77 0.50 0.86
CA SER A 32 -0.86 -0.62 1.11
C SER A 32 -1.54 -1.79 1.83
N LYS A 33 -2.38 -1.50 2.83
CA LYS A 33 -3.15 -2.54 3.55
C LYS A 33 -4.18 -3.21 2.66
N GLN A 34 -4.86 -2.44 1.82
CA GLN A 34 -5.84 -2.97 0.87
C GLN A 34 -5.16 -3.89 -0.14
N LEU A 35 -4.04 -3.47 -0.74
CA LEU A 35 -3.28 -4.29 -1.68
C LEU A 35 -2.80 -5.60 -1.04
N VAL A 36 -2.32 -5.55 0.21
CA VAL A 36 -1.97 -6.79 0.94
C VAL A 36 -3.18 -7.69 1.17
N SER A 37 -4.33 -7.13 1.51
CA SER A 37 -5.57 -7.89 1.68
C SER A 37 -5.99 -8.58 0.38
N ASP A 38 -5.90 -7.88 -0.75
CA ASP A 38 -6.25 -8.42 -2.06
C ASP A 38 -5.29 -9.52 -2.51
N LEU A 39 -3.99 -9.33 -2.28
CA LEU A 39 -2.98 -10.37 -2.53
C LEU A 39 -3.21 -11.62 -1.69
N ARG A 40 -3.49 -11.46 -0.39
CA ARG A 40 -3.80 -12.60 0.50
C ARG A 40 -5.09 -13.29 0.08
N THR A 41 -6.11 -12.54 -0.31
CA THR A 41 -7.36 -13.10 -0.81
C THR A 41 -7.12 -13.91 -2.09
N THR A 42 -6.29 -13.40 -3.00
CA THR A 42 -5.90 -14.10 -4.24
C THR A 42 -5.12 -15.39 -3.93
N GLN A 43 -4.18 -15.32 -2.98
CA GLN A 43 -3.44 -16.48 -2.51
C GLN A 43 -4.37 -17.56 -1.91
N ILE A 44 -5.31 -17.15 -1.05
CA ILE A 44 -6.30 -18.06 -0.45
C ILE A 44 -7.18 -18.67 -1.55
N LYS A 45 -7.64 -17.87 -2.52
CA LYS A 45 -8.41 -18.37 -3.67
C LYS A 45 -7.63 -19.42 -4.47
N ALA A 46 -6.34 -19.19 -4.74
CA ALA A 46 -5.51 -20.17 -5.45
C ALA A 46 -5.42 -21.51 -4.70
N VAL A 47 -5.27 -21.45 -3.38
CA VAL A 47 -5.23 -22.64 -2.52
C VAL A 47 -6.59 -23.34 -2.47
N CYS A 48 -7.67 -22.59 -2.26
CA CYS A 48 -9.01 -23.16 -2.11
C CYS A 48 -9.55 -23.75 -3.42
N LEU A 49 -9.31 -23.11 -4.55
CA LEU A 49 -9.75 -23.59 -5.87
C LEU A 49 -8.80 -24.66 -6.43
N GLY A 50 -7.58 -24.76 -5.89
CA GLY A 50 -6.57 -25.65 -6.44
C GLY A 50 -6.16 -25.26 -7.86
N GLU A 51 -6.18 -23.96 -8.18
CA GLU A 51 -5.78 -23.41 -9.47
C GLU A 51 -4.85 -22.20 -9.28
N GLU A 52 -4.05 -21.88 -10.29
CA GLU A 52 -3.22 -20.67 -10.21
C GLU A 52 -4.09 -19.42 -10.31
N GLN A 53 -3.83 -18.46 -9.44
CA GLN A 53 -4.51 -17.16 -9.48
C GLN A 53 -3.49 -16.05 -9.61
N SER A 54 -3.79 -15.10 -10.47
CA SER A 54 -2.94 -13.93 -10.66
C SER A 54 -3.63 -12.65 -10.24
N PHE A 55 -2.87 -11.78 -9.60
CA PHE A 55 -3.28 -10.43 -9.24
C PHE A 55 -2.41 -9.43 -10.02
N GLN A 56 -3.04 -8.51 -10.75
CA GLN A 56 -2.36 -7.44 -11.46
C GLN A 56 -2.37 -6.19 -10.56
N ALA A 57 -1.20 -5.80 -10.06
CA ALA A 57 -0.98 -4.46 -9.54
C ALA A 57 -0.59 -3.52 -10.68
N ASP A 58 -0.32 -2.25 -10.38
CA ASP A 58 -0.04 -1.21 -11.38
C ASP A 58 1.11 -1.63 -12.31
N ASP A 59 2.28 -1.95 -11.75
CA ASP A 59 3.47 -2.28 -12.55
C ASP A 59 3.85 -3.76 -12.50
N LYS A 60 3.21 -4.55 -11.63
CA LYS A 60 3.59 -5.94 -11.40
C LYS A 60 2.43 -6.92 -11.35
N ARG A 61 2.64 -8.06 -12.01
CA ARG A 61 1.78 -9.22 -11.89
C ARG A 61 2.31 -10.15 -10.81
N PHE A 62 1.47 -10.44 -9.83
CA PHE A 62 1.70 -11.48 -8.84
C PHE A 62 0.94 -12.73 -9.25
N ILE A 63 1.54 -13.90 -9.03
CA ILE A 63 0.93 -15.18 -9.36
C ILE A 63 1.09 -16.07 -8.13
N PHE A 64 0.00 -16.71 -7.70
CA PHE A 64 0.02 -17.69 -6.62
C PHE A 64 -0.36 -19.05 -7.20
N SER A 65 0.46 -20.06 -6.91
CA SER A 65 0.14 -21.44 -7.25
C SER A 65 -0.90 -22.02 -6.30
N ARG A 66 -1.36 -23.23 -6.63
CA ARG A 66 -2.27 -24.06 -5.82
C ARG A 66 -1.79 -24.32 -4.40
N THR A 67 -0.47 -24.20 -4.16
CA THR A 67 0.15 -24.40 -2.84
C THR A 67 0.25 -23.11 -2.02
N GLY A 68 -0.20 -21.99 -2.57
CA GLY A 68 -0.08 -20.66 -1.96
C GLY A 68 1.30 -20.02 -2.17
N ASN A 69 2.28 -20.76 -2.71
CA ASN A 69 3.57 -20.20 -3.08
C ASN A 69 3.52 -19.64 -4.50
N PRO A 70 4.15 -18.49 -4.77
CA PRO A 70 4.27 -17.97 -6.12
C PRO A 70 5.24 -18.82 -6.94
N PRO A 71 4.91 -19.16 -8.21
CA PRO A 71 5.85 -19.80 -9.12
C PRO A 71 6.99 -18.82 -9.49
N PRO A 72 8.06 -19.30 -10.15
CA PRO A 72 9.10 -18.43 -10.68
C PRO A 72 8.51 -17.29 -11.52
N GLY A 73 8.87 -16.04 -11.18
CA GLY A 73 8.30 -14.84 -11.81
C GLY A 73 6.98 -14.32 -11.21
N GLY A 74 6.32 -15.07 -10.33
CA GLY A 74 5.08 -14.65 -9.65
C GLY A 74 5.26 -13.86 -8.35
N SER A 75 6.50 -13.69 -7.90
CA SER A 75 6.88 -12.98 -6.67
C SER A 75 7.52 -11.62 -6.97
N GLY A 76 7.63 -10.75 -5.96
CA GLY A 76 8.23 -9.44 -6.17
C GLY A 76 7.85 -8.36 -5.18
N THR A 77 8.11 -7.13 -5.59
CA THR A 77 7.80 -5.93 -4.81
C THR A 77 7.00 -4.98 -5.69
N GLU A 78 5.91 -4.47 -5.14
CA GLU A 78 5.16 -3.34 -5.68
C GLU A 78 5.47 -2.11 -4.84
N ILE A 79 5.69 -0.95 -5.48
CA ILE A 79 5.99 0.30 -4.77
C ILE A 79 4.81 1.24 -4.95
N ILE A 80 4.11 1.52 -3.85
CA ILE A 80 3.04 2.51 -3.82
C ILE A 80 3.69 3.85 -3.46
N SER A 81 3.75 4.76 -4.44
CA SER A 81 4.37 6.08 -4.27
C SER A 81 3.30 7.17 -4.13
N GLY A 82 3.49 8.04 -3.15
CA GLY A 82 2.73 9.28 -2.97
C GLY A 82 3.67 10.48 -2.89
N LYS A 83 3.11 11.69 -2.82
CA LYS A 83 3.92 12.92 -2.80
C LYS A 83 4.79 13.06 -1.54
N THR A 84 4.37 12.43 -0.45
CA THR A 84 5.00 12.53 0.87
C THR A 84 5.81 11.29 1.28
N GLY A 85 5.84 10.25 0.44
CA GLY A 85 6.62 9.05 0.70
C GLY A 85 6.21 7.87 -0.17
N SER A 86 6.86 6.73 0.04
CA SER A 86 6.58 5.48 -0.65
C SER A 86 6.47 4.33 0.33
N ARG A 87 5.62 3.35 0.04
CA ARG A 87 5.57 2.06 0.73
C ARG A 87 5.77 0.92 -0.24
N ARG A 88 6.43 -0.13 0.22
CA ARG A 88 6.75 -1.31 -0.57
C ARG A 88 5.93 -2.48 -0.08
N VAL A 89 5.15 -3.08 -0.97
CA VAL A 89 4.47 -4.34 -0.70
C VAL A 89 5.27 -5.46 -1.33
N ILE A 90 5.72 -6.42 -0.52
CA ILE A 90 6.61 -7.49 -0.95
C ILE A 90 5.90 -8.83 -0.84
N VAL A 91 5.87 -9.55 -1.95
CA VAL A 91 5.51 -10.97 -2.03
C VAL A 91 6.80 -11.77 -2.19
N SER A 92 7.17 -12.50 -1.16
CA SER A 92 8.33 -13.39 -1.20
C SER A 92 8.06 -14.64 -2.06
N SER A 93 9.13 -15.29 -2.50
CA SER A 93 9.10 -16.56 -3.25
C SER A 93 8.42 -17.72 -2.48
N VAL A 94 8.27 -17.57 -1.15
CA VAL A 94 7.57 -18.52 -0.27
C VAL A 94 6.15 -18.06 0.09
N GLY A 95 5.58 -17.11 -0.67
CA GLY A 95 4.19 -16.68 -0.54
C GLY A 95 3.88 -15.78 0.65
N ARG A 96 4.88 -15.32 1.41
CA ARG A 96 4.65 -14.29 2.45
C ARG A 96 4.43 -12.93 1.81
N VAL A 97 3.36 -12.24 2.23
CA VAL A 97 3.00 -10.88 1.83
C VAL A 97 3.21 -9.92 3.01
N ARG A 98 4.08 -8.92 2.85
CA ARG A 98 4.41 -7.92 3.89
C ARG A 98 4.50 -6.50 3.33
N ILE A 99 4.39 -5.51 4.21
CA ILE A 99 4.55 -4.07 3.90
C ILE A 99 5.84 -3.59 4.55
N GLU A 100 6.64 -2.82 3.81
CA GLU A 100 7.84 -2.12 4.26
C GLU A 100 7.78 -0.63 3.92
#